data_AF-A0A7T5RLG0-F1
#
_entry.id   AF-A0A7T5RLG0-F1
#
_cell.length_a   1.000
_cell.length_b   1.000
_cell.length_c   1.000
_cell.angle_alpha   90.00
_cell.angle_beta   90.00
_cell.angle_gamma   90.00
#
_symmetry.space_group_name_H-M   'P 1'
#
loop_
_entity.id
_entity.type
_entity.pdbx_description
1 polymer ?
#
loop_
_entity_poly.entity_id
_entity_poly.type
_entity_poly.pdbx_seq_one_letter_code
_entity_poly.pdbx_strand_id
1 'polypeptide(L)'
;MNLKVITIIIVVGVAVVAALVLSRVIFKNDFNLPQGGEVKKEIIMIQNNGSEVEKEIMVTDGVKHSVPLDSILGGGPPKDGIPSIDNPKFISVGEASKQLSDAEPGLALEMGNVSRFYPFQILVWHEIVNDTINGKRVLVTYCPLCLSGIVFDPVVEGERVEFGTSGKLWNSNLVMYDRKTDSLWSQILGEAIVGEKTGTHLAVLQSDQIRFGEWRKLHPTGEVLSRDTGTTRFYGQDPYGDYYTTPGTYFPVGKKDDRLSDKDFVLGIVINGKAKAYWPEAVKKVGEIEDSFEGKTIIAKYEKEIDAVRIFEKKTDGTLLRINPFGSFWFSWVAAHPDTELLK
;
A
#
# COMPACT_ATOMS: atom_id res chain seq x y z
N MET A 1 12.67 -33.72 -21.91
CA MET A 1 12.27 -33.25 -20.57
C MET A 1 11.88 -34.46 -19.75
N ASN A 2 12.58 -34.72 -18.64
CA ASN A 2 12.60 -36.03 -17.98
C ASN A 2 11.30 -36.27 -17.19
N LEU A 3 10.66 -37.44 -17.39
CA LEU A 3 9.32 -37.76 -16.85
C LEU A 3 9.25 -37.58 -15.31
N LYS A 4 10.38 -37.80 -14.61
CA LYS A 4 10.51 -37.59 -13.16
C LYS A 4 10.32 -36.14 -12.71
N VAL A 5 10.69 -35.16 -13.55
CA VAL A 5 10.55 -33.72 -13.23
C VAL A 5 9.07 -33.30 -13.31
N ILE A 6 8.32 -33.85 -14.27
CA ILE A 6 6.88 -33.58 -14.43
C ILE A 6 6.09 -34.16 -13.26
N THR A 7 6.44 -35.38 -12.81
CA THR A 7 5.79 -35.99 -11.64
C THR A 7 6.05 -35.20 -10.35
N ILE A 8 7.28 -34.68 -10.15
CA ILE A 8 7.59 -33.86 -8.96
C ILE A 8 6.82 -32.53 -8.98
N ILE A 9 6.71 -31.86 -10.13
CA ILE A 9 5.96 -30.59 -10.26
C ILE A 9 4.46 -30.81 -9.99
N ILE A 10 3.88 -31.90 -10.49
CA ILE A 10 2.46 -32.23 -10.26
C ILE A 10 2.22 -32.57 -8.78
N VAL A 11 3.12 -33.33 -8.14
CA VAL A 11 2.98 -33.69 -6.72
C VAL A 11 3.13 -32.46 -5.81
N VAL A 12 4.04 -31.53 -6.12
CA VAL A 12 4.20 -30.28 -5.36
C VAL A 12 3.01 -29.34 -5.61
N GLY A 13 2.54 -29.20 -6.85
CA GLY A 13 1.36 -28.39 -7.18
C GLY A 13 0.08 -28.89 -6.50
N VAL A 14 -0.13 -30.22 -6.47
CA VAL A 14 -1.26 -30.84 -5.78
C VAL A 14 -1.10 -30.74 -4.26
N ALA A 15 0.12 -30.80 -3.70
CA ALA A 15 0.35 -30.59 -2.28
C ALA A 15 0.11 -29.14 -1.83
N VAL A 16 0.44 -28.14 -2.65
CA VAL A 16 0.15 -26.72 -2.39
C VAL A 16 -1.36 -26.48 -2.46
N VAL A 17 -2.05 -27.03 -3.46
CA VAL A 17 -3.52 -26.93 -3.57
C VAL A 17 -4.21 -27.69 -2.44
N ALA A 18 -3.73 -28.87 -2.05
CA ALA A 18 -4.28 -29.65 -0.94
C ALA A 18 -4.03 -28.96 0.41
N ALA A 19 -2.88 -28.31 0.61
CA ALA A 19 -2.61 -27.48 1.79
C ALA A 19 -3.50 -26.22 1.80
N LEU A 20 -3.81 -25.61 0.65
CA LEU A 20 -4.78 -24.52 0.50
C LEU A 20 -6.23 -24.97 0.75
N VAL A 21 -6.56 -26.24 0.51
CA VAL A 21 -7.89 -26.80 0.78
C VAL A 21 -8.02 -27.30 2.23
N LEU A 22 -6.99 -27.90 2.81
CA LEU A 22 -6.95 -28.34 4.21
C LEU A 22 -6.81 -27.16 5.20
N SER A 23 -6.18 -26.06 4.78
CA SER A 23 -6.15 -24.81 5.56
C SER A 23 -7.52 -24.20 5.78
N ARG A 24 -8.51 -24.43 4.90
CA ARG A 24 -9.89 -23.96 5.15
C ARG A 24 -10.55 -24.55 6.39
N VAL A 25 -10.00 -25.62 6.98
CA VAL A 25 -10.67 -26.40 8.03
C VAL A 25 -10.12 -26.15 9.44
N ILE A 26 -8.94 -25.52 9.61
CA ILE A 26 -8.31 -25.36 10.94
C ILE A 26 -7.58 -24.01 11.09
N PHE A 27 -8.22 -22.90 10.72
CA PHE A 27 -7.79 -21.57 11.17
C PHE A 27 -8.94 -20.90 11.92
N LYS A 28 -8.66 -20.42 13.14
CA LYS A 28 -9.52 -19.42 13.78
C LYS A 28 -9.62 -18.24 12.80
N ASN A 29 -10.81 -17.98 12.27
CA ASN A 29 -11.06 -16.75 11.52
C ASN A 29 -11.08 -15.59 12.50
N ASP A 30 -9.92 -15.05 12.80
CA ASP A 30 -9.81 -13.75 13.45
C ASP A 30 -10.21 -12.71 12.37
N PHE A 31 -11.20 -11.84 12.68
CA PHE A 31 -12.01 -11.00 11.77
C PHE A 31 -13.21 -11.67 11.08
N ASN A 32 -14.07 -12.37 11.82
CA ASN A 32 -15.42 -12.67 11.35
C ASN A 32 -16.26 -11.39 11.35
N LEU A 33 -16.51 -10.84 10.16
CA LEU A 33 -17.36 -9.66 10.00
C LEU A 33 -18.84 -10.07 9.94
N PRO A 34 -19.74 -9.31 10.60
CA PRO A 34 -21.18 -9.52 10.49
C PRO A 34 -21.65 -9.69 9.04
N GLN A 35 -22.47 -10.71 8.80
CA GLN A 35 -23.04 -11.02 7.48
C GLN A 35 -24.53 -10.67 7.53
N GLY A 36 -24.88 -9.46 7.12
CA GLY A 36 -26.22 -8.89 7.29
C GLY A 36 -26.40 -8.19 8.65
N GLY A 37 -27.65 -7.88 8.99
CA GLY A 37 -28.00 -7.09 10.18
C GLY A 37 -28.51 -5.69 9.83
N GLU A 38 -29.18 -5.05 10.79
CA GLU A 38 -29.64 -3.67 10.64
C GLU A 38 -28.43 -2.72 10.66
N VAL A 39 -28.25 -1.96 9.58
CA VAL A 39 -27.20 -0.95 9.48
C VAL A 39 -27.71 0.35 10.09
N LYS A 40 -27.07 0.80 11.17
CA LYS A 40 -27.33 2.11 11.78
C LYS A 40 -26.26 3.10 11.35
N LYS A 41 -26.65 4.36 11.19
CA LYS A 41 -25.72 5.47 10.93
C LYS A 41 -25.38 6.16 12.25
N GLU A 42 -24.12 6.48 12.45
CA GLU A 42 -23.61 7.21 13.62
C GLU A 42 -22.67 8.32 13.12
N ILE A 43 -22.77 9.52 13.70
CA ILE A 43 -21.80 10.58 13.47
C ILE A 43 -20.75 10.50 14.57
N ILE A 44 -19.49 10.37 14.16
CA ILE A 44 -18.34 10.37 15.07
C ILE A 44 -17.48 11.61 14.81
N MET A 45 -16.77 12.05 15.84
CA MET A 45 -15.69 13.02 15.71
C MET A 45 -14.39 12.27 15.45
N ILE A 46 -13.70 12.60 14.36
CA ILE A 46 -12.39 12.03 14.06
C ILE A 46 -11.33 13.13 13.97
N GLN A 47 -10.11 12.78 14.37
CA GLN A 47 -8.94 13.63 14.17
C GLN A 47 -8.41 13.41 12.75
N ASN A 48 -8.34 14.48 11.96
CA ASN A 48 -7.74 14.47 10.62
C ASN A 48 -6.76 15.64 10.49
N ASN A 49 -5.46 15.33 10.36
CA ASN A 49 -4.38 16.31 10.21
C ASN A 49 -4.45 17.49 11.22
N GLY A 50 -4.78 17.17 12.48
CA GLY A 50 -4.86 18.15 13.58
C GLY A 50 -6.15 18.96 13.64
N SER A 51 -7.16 18.61 12.84
CA SER A 51 -8.51 19.18 12.91
C SER A 51 -9.54 18.10 13.27
N GLU A 52 -10.53 18.47 14.08
CA GLU A 52 -11.70 17.63 14.33
C GLU A 52 -12.70 17.78 13.19
N VAL A 53 -13.12 16.65 12.62
CA VAL A 53 -14.16 16.61 11.59
C VAL A 53 -15.23 15.60 11.96
N GLU A 54 -16.49 15.97 11.70
CA GLU A 54 -17.61 15.05 11.78
C GLU A 54 -17.55 14.06 10.61
N LYS A 55 -17.72 12.77 10.91
CA LYS A 55 -17.83 11.73 9.91
C LYS A 55 -19.02 10.83 10.21
N GLU A 56 -19.88 10.62 9.21
CA GLU A 56 -20.89 9.58 9.26
C GLU A 56 -20.23 8.21 9.02
N ILE A 57 -20.47 7.28 9.93
CA ILE A 57 -20.08 5.87 9.82
C ILE A 57 -21.31 4.97 9.96
N MET A 58 -21.10 3.69 9.67
CA MET A 58 -22.10 2.64 9.82
C MET A 58 -21.79 1.78 11.05
N VAL A 59 -22.82 1.22 11.66
CA VAL A 59 -22.74 0.25 12.75
C VAL A 59 -23.64 -0.93 12.43
N THR A 60 -23.08 -2.14 12.41
CA THR A 60 -23.81 -3.40 12.19
C THR A 60 -23.43 -4.38 13.28
N ASP A 61 -24.41 -4.86 14.04
CA ASP A 61 -24.20 -5.77 15.19
C ASP A 61 -23.12 -5.28 16.18
N GLY A 62 -23.06 -3.95 16.40
CA GLY A 62 -22.09 -3.31 17.29
C GLY A 62 -20.71 -3.08 16.67
N VAL A 63 -20.47 -3.54 15.44
CA VAL A 63 -19.22 -3.31 14.71
C VAL A 63 -19.32 -1.99 13.94
N LYS A 64 -18.43 -1.04 14.23
CA LYS A 64 -18.26 0.21 13.48
C LYS A 64 -17.56 -0.07 12.15
N HIS A 65 -18.02 0.56 11.07
CA HIS A 65 -17.39 0.47 9.75
C HIS A 65 -17.70 1.69 8.86
N SER A 66 -16.79 2.02 7.94
CA SER A 66 -16.97 3.11 6.95
C SER A 66 -17.17 2.59 5.52
N VAL A 67 -17.12 1.27 5.33
CA VAL A 67 -17.36 0.58 4.05
C VAL A 67 -18.25 -0.65 4.28
N PRO A 68 -19.05 -1.08 3.29
CA PRO A 68 -19.89 -2.28 3.44
C PRO A 68 -19.07 -3.51 3.86
N LEU A 69 -19.46 -4.17 4.95
CA LEU A 69 -18.70 -5.31 5.51
C LEU A 69 -18.60 -6.50 4.54
N ASP A 70 -19.61 -6.69 3.69
CA ASP A 70 -19.65 -7.72 2.65
C ASP A 70 -18.73 -7.43 1.45
N SER A 71 -18.26 -6.18 1.31
CA SER A 71 -17.25 -5.79 0.33
C SER A 71 -15.82 -6.11 0.76
N ILE A 72 -15.61 -6.52 2.02
CA ILE A 72 -14.32 -6.93 2.56
C ILE A 72 -14.17 -8.44 2.40
N LEU A 73 -13.24 -8.86 1.54
CA LEU A 73 -13.07 -10.24 1.12
C LEU A 73 -11.81 -10.85 1.76
N GLY A 74 -11.79 -12.18 1.89
CA GLY A 74 -10.56 -12.90 2.23
C GLY A 74 -9.64 -13.06 1.02
N GLY A 75 -8.38 -12.67 1.15
CA GLY A 75 -7.34 -12.85 0.13
C GLY A 75 -6.79 -14.27 0.04
N GLY A 76 -7.17 -15.16 0.95
CA GLY A 76 -6.70 -16.55 1.03
C GLY A 76 -5.90 -16.83 2.32
N PRO A 77 -4.83 -16.07 2.61
CA PRO A 77 -4.12 -16.17 3.88
C PRO A 77 -5.01 -15.77 5.08
N PRO A 78 -4.83 -16.39 6.25
CA PRO A 78 -5.43 -15.93 7.49
C PRO A 78 -4.75 -14.64 8.01
N LYS A 79 -5.23 -14.11 9.14
CA LYS A 79 -4.52 -13.09 9.93
C LYS A 79 -3.06 -13.54 10.16
N ASP A 80 -2.12 -12.64 9.86
CA ASP A 80 -0.67 -12.87 9.89
C ASP A 80 -0.16 -14.05 9.02
N GLY A 81 -1.00 -14.57 8.11
CA GLY A 81 -0.61 -15.62 7.16
C GLY A 81 0.46 -15.16 6.16
N ILE A 82 0.55 -13.84 5.94
CA ILE A 82 1.67 -13.16 5.29
C ILE A 82 2.46 -12.46 6.42
N PRO A 83 3.58 -13.01 6.89
CA PRO A 83 4.24 -12.49 8.09
C PRO A 83 4.80 -11.09 7.82
N SER A 84 4.45 -10.11 8.65
CA SER A 84 5.09 -8.78 8.60
C SER A 84 6.55 -8.86 9.04
N ILE A 85 7.36 -7.88 8.64
CA ILE A 85 8.73 -7.72 9.13
C ILE A 85 8.73 -6.72 10.28
N ASP A 86 8.80 -7.22 11.51
CA ASP A 86 8.67 -6.38 12.72
C ASP A 86 10.02 -5.94 13.30
N ASN A 87 11.12 -6.58 12.87
CA ASN A 87 12.48 -6.25 13.26
C ASN A 87 13.38 -6.24 12.02
N PRO A 88 13.19 -5.28 11.09
CA PRO A 88 13.92 -5.25 9.85
C PRO A 88 15.42 -5.09 10.08
N LYS A 89 16.20 -5.83 9.29
CA LYS A 89 17.65 -5.69 9.22
C LYS A 89 18.02 -5.01 7.92
N PHE A 90 19.05 -4.20 7.95
CA PHE A 90 19.51 -3.44 6.80
C PHE A 90 20.96 -3.79 6.46
N ILE A 91 21.26 -3.76 5.17
CA ILE A 91 22.59 -3.97 4.61
C ILE A 91 23.01 -2.75 3.78
N SER A 92 24.31 -2.64 3.53
CA SER A 92 24.85 -1.56 2.69
C SER A 92 24.40 -1.69 1.22
N VAL A 93 24.39 -0.57 0.49
CA VAL A 93 24.20 -0.53 -0.97
C VAL A 93 25.12 -1.52 -1.70
N GLY A 94 26.39 -1.60 -1.30
CA GLY A 94 27.38 -2.47 -1.94
C GLY A 94 27.08 -3.96 -1.77
N GLU A 95 26.52 -4.35 -0.63
CA GLU A 95 26.06 -5.72 -0.40
C GLU A 95 24.76 -6.00 -1.14
N ALA A 96 23.79 -5.08 -1.09
CA ALA A 96 22.52 -5.20 -1.81
C ALA A 96 22.72 -5.33 -3.33
N SER A 97 23.71 -4.63 -3.90
CA SER A 97 24.04 -4.69 -5.33
C SER A 97 24.50 -6.08 -5.81
N LYS A 98 24.79 -7.02 -4.91
CA LYS A 98 25.09 -8.42 -5.25
C LYS A 98 23.83 -9.26 -5.52
N GLN A 99 22.66 -8.77 -5.10
CA GLN A 99 21.39 -9.49 -5.15
C GLN A 99 20.24 -8.70 -5.81
N LEU A 100 20.39 -7.37 -5.95
CA LEU A 100 19.44 -6.50 -6.63
C LEU A 100 20.05 -6.00 -7.94
N SER A 101 19.26 -6.02 -9.00
CA SER A 101 19.60 -5.33 -10.25
C SER A 101 19.25 -3.85 -10.16
N ASP A 102 19.85 -3.02 -11.01
CA ASP A 102 19.51 -1.58 -11.07
C ASP A 102 18.06 -1.33 -11.48
N ALA A 103 17.45 -2.26 -12.21
CA ALA A 103 16.07 -2.16 -12.64
C ALA A 103 15.06 -2.54 -11.54
N GLU A 104 15.51 -3.11 -10.42
CA GLU A 104 14.66 -3.57 -9.32
C GLU A 104 13.84 -2.40 -8.75
N PRO A 105 12.50 -2.47 -8.76
CA PRO A 105 11.67 -1.46 -8.13
C PRO A 105 11.63 -1.63 -6.61
N GLY A 106 11.40 -0.52 -5.91
CA GLY A 106 11.22 -0.53 -4.47
C GLY A 106 10.66 0.78 -3.97
N LEU A 107 10.44 0.82 -2.67
CA LEU A 107 10.04 2.04 -1.98
C LEU A 107 11.29 2.68 -1.35
N ALA A 108 11.52 3.95 -1.65
CA ALA A 108 12.56 4.76 -1.05
C ALA A 108 11.95 5.68 0.00
N LEU A 109 12.53 5.70 1.20
CA LEU A 109 12.15 6.56 2.31
C LEU A 109 13.36 7.35 2.78
N GLU A 110 13.19 8.65 2.97
CA GLU A 110 14.17 9.51 3.59
C GLU A 110 13.56 10.16 4.82
N MET A 111 14.21 9.98 5.97
CA MET A 111 13.77 10.64 7.20
C MET A 111 14.97 11.07 8.05
N GLY A 112 15.16 12.38 8.14
CA GLY A 112 16.35 12.98 8.75
C GLY A 112 17.59 12.66 7.91
N ASN A 113 18.59 12.02 8.53
CA ASN A 113 19.83 11.60 7.88
C ASN A 113 19.83 10.13 7.41
N VAL A 114 18.69 9.43 7.52
CA VAL A 114 18.56 8.03 7.13
C VAL A 114 17.81 7.94 5.81
N SER A 115 18.43 7.28 4.84
CA SER A 115 17.83 6.93 3.55
C SER A 115 17.73 5.41 3.46
N ARG A 116 16.51 4.89 3.28
CA ARG A 116 16.23 3.45 3.20
C ARG A 116 15.56 3.07 1.90
N PHE A 117 15.92 1.91 1.38
CA PHE A 117 15.28 1.28 0.23
C PHE A 117 14.67 -0.07 0.64
N TYR A 118 13.41 -0.27 0.31
CA TYR A 118 12.65 -1.49 0.56
C TYR A 118 12.32 -2.16 -0.78
N PRO A 119 13.09 -3.18 -1.21
CA PRO A 119 12.89 -3.82 -2.52
C PRO A 119 11.52 -4.52 -2.61
N PHE A 120 10.82 -4.34 -3.72
CA PHE A 120 9.52 -4.99 -3.92
C PHE A 120 9.62 -6.51 -3.98
N GLN A 121 10.72 -7.08 -4.46
CA GLN A 121 10.97 -8.52 -4.37
C GLN A 121 11.03 -9.08 -2.94
N ILE A 122 11.15 -8.23 -1.91
CA ILE A 122 10.99 -8.61 -0.50
C ILE A 122 9.57 -8.27 -0.04
N LEU A 123 9.12 -7.03 -0.29
CA LEU A 123 7.82 -6.57 0.18
C LEU A 123 6.65 -7.40 -0.36
N VAL A 124 6.75 -7.97 -1.56
CA VAL A 124 5.72 -8.86 -2.13
C VAL A 124 5.43 -10.10 -1.28
N TRP A 125 6.37 -10.51 -0.42
CA TRP A 125 6.23 -11.67 0.46
C TRP A 125 5.80 -11.33 1.90
N HIS A 126 5.75 -10.05 2.23
CA HIS A 126 5.60 -9.56 3.60
C HIS A 126 4.52 -8.50 3.76
N GLU A 127 4.26 -7.71 2.73
CA GLU A 127 3.30 -6.60 2.62
C GLU A 127 3.50 -5.45 3.63
N ILE A 128 4.06 -5.70 4.81
CA ILE A 128 4.24 -4.76 5.91
C ILE A 128 5.65 -4.89 6.50
N VAL A 129 6.29 -3.74 6.73
CA VAL A 129 7.49 -3.62 7.56
C VAL A 129 7.22 -2.58 8.66
N ASN A 130 7.27 -3.01 9.92
CA ASN A 130 7.23 -2.13 11.08
C ASN A 130 8.66 -1.69 11.41
N ASP A 131 9.14 -0.69 10.70
CA ASP A 131 10.52 -0.23 10.81
C ASP A 131 10.68 0.84 11.90
N THR A 132 11.91 1.10 12.36
CA THR A 132 12.25 2.20 13.27
C THR A 132 13.44 3.00 12.72
N ILE A 133 13.24 4.30 12.56
CA ILE A 133 14.25 5.25 12.10
C ILE A 133 14.33 6.38 13.12
N ASN A 134 15.54 6.67 13.62
CA ASN A 134 15.77 7.73 14.62
C ASN A 134 14.83 7.61 15.85
N GLY A 135 14.60 6.36 16.31
CA GLY A 135 13.74 6.05 17.45
C GLY A 135 12.23 6.18 17.19
N LYS A 136 11.80 6.47 15.95
CA LYS A 136 10.39 6.57 15.57
C LYS A 136 10.01 5.40 14.66
N ARG A 137 8.95 4.67 15.02
CA ARG A 137 8.38 3.62 14.17
C ARG A 137 7.84 4.24 12.88
N VAL A 138 8.04 3.59 11.75
CA VAL A 138 7.41 3.93 10.47
C VAL A 138 6.74 2.67 9.93
N LEU A 139 5.60 2.84 9.27
CA LEU A 139 4.84 1.74 8.70
C LEU A 139 5.04 1.74 7.19
N VAL A 140 5.84 0.82 6.68
CA VAL A 140 6.01 0.62 5.24
C VAL A 140 5.05 -0.46 4.78
N THR A 141 4.24 -0.15 3.77
CA THR A 141 3.23 -1.08 3.25
C THR A 141 3.38 -1.26 1.75
N TYR A 142 3.06 -2.45 1.25
CA TYR A 142 3.02 -2.78 -0.17
C TYR A 142 1.87 -3.72 -0.48
N CYS A 143 0.97 -3.32 -1.37
CA CYS A 143 -0.03 -4.21 -1.95
C CYS A 143 0.43 -4.61 -3.36
N PRO A 144 0.86 -5.87 -3.57
CA PRO A 144 1.33 -6.31 -4.88
C PRO A 144 0.20 -6.34 -5.91
N LEU A 145 -1.03 -6.65 -5.51
CA LEU A 145 -2.18 -6.66 -6.43
C LEU A 145 -2.46 -5.29 -7.05
N CYS A 146 -2.10 -4.21 -6.35
CA CYS A 146 -2.41 -2.84 -6.72
C CYS A 146 -1.16 -2.01 -7.07
N LEU A 147 0.04 -2.62 -7.04
CA LEU A 147 1.32 -1.92 -7.14
C LEU A 147 1.38 -0.66 -6.25
N SER A 148 0.86 -0.76 -5.02
CA SER A 148 0.78 0.39 -4.10
C SER A 148 1.75 0.25 -2.94
N GLY A 149 2.85 1.02 -3.02
CA GLY A 149 3.80 1.22 -1.93
C GLY A 149 3.53 2.53 -1.20
N ILE A 150 3.18 2.48 0.08
CA ILE A 150 2.82 3.65 0.89
C ILE A 150 3.51 3.55 2.25
N VAL A 151 4.11 4.66 2.70
CA VAL A 151 4.68 4.79 4.05
C VAL A 151 3.77 5.66 4.89
N PHE A 152 3.44 5.19 6.09
CA PHE A 152 2.64 5.92 7.06
C PHE A 152 3.42 6.24 8.34
N ASP A 153 3.04 7.31 9.02
CA ASP A 153 3.31 7.53 10.43
C ASP A 153 2.25 6.75 11.23
N PRO A 154 2.60 5.64 11.92
CA PRO A 154 1.63 4.77 12.58
C PRO A 154 1.16 5.34 13.93
N VAL A 155 0.86 6.64 13.98
CA VAL A 155 0.26 7.30 15.14
C VAL A 155 -1.25 7.24 15.00
N VAL A 156 -1.88 6.51 15.92
CA VAL A 156 -3.33 6.38 16.04
C VAL A 156 -3.74 7.08 17.32
N GLU A 157 -4.44 8.21 17.20
CA GLU A 157 -4.93 9.02 18.33
C GLU A 157 -3.83 9.37 19.36
N GLY A 158 -2.64 9.71 18.88
CA GLY A 158 -1.49 10.11 19.71
C GLY A 158 -0.60 8.95 20.15
N GLU A 159 -0.95 7.71 19.86
CA GLU A 159 -0.13 6.54 20.19
C GLU A 159 0.47 5.87 18.96
N ARG A 160 1.74 5.51 19.05
CA ARG A 160 2.47 4.83 17.98
C ARG A 160 2.26 3.32 18.06
N VAL A 161 1.43 2.78 17.18
CA VAL A 161 1.04 1.36 17.18
C VAL A 161 1.82 0.53 16.16
N GLU A 162 1.64 -0.79 16.21
CA GLU A 162 2.23 -1.76 15.29
C GLU A 162 1.13 -2.41 14.45
N PHE A 163 1.42 -2.71 13.19
CA PHE A 163 0.45 -3.25 12.25
C PHE A 163 0.82 -4.67 11.80
N GLY A 164 -0.18 -5.47 11.46
CA GLY A 164 -0.01 -6.79 10.85
C GLY A 164 -0.89 -6.95 9.61
N THR A 165 -0.71 -8.08 8.92
CA THR A 165 -1.51 -8.41 7.73
C THR A 165 -2.81 -9.08 8.17
N SER A 166 -3.96 -8.59 7.71
CA SER A 166 -5.25 -9.17 8.11
C SER A 166 -5.65 -10.39 7.28
N GLY A 167 -5.01 -10.58 6.11
CA GLY A 167 -5.46 -11.52 5.09
C GLY A 167 -6.74 -11.08 4.36
N LYS A 168 -7.22 -9.86 4.61
CA LYS A 168 -8.40 -9.28 3.94
C LYS A 168 -8.02 -8.31 2.84
N LEU A 169 -8.97 -8.10 1.92
CA LEU A 169 -8.90 -7.16 0.83
C LEU A 169 -10.19 -6.34 0.78
N TRP A 170 -10.07 -5.07 0.43
CA TRP A 170 -11.18 -4.20 0.07
C TRP A 170 -10.85 -3.53 -1.26
N ASN A 171 -11.73 -3.65 -2.25
CA ASN A 171 -11.46 -3.21 -3.63
C ASN A 171 -10.14 -3.78 -4.21
N SER A 172 -9.88 -5.07 -3.98
CA SER A 172 -8.62 -5.77 -4.31
C SER A 172 -7.36 -5.21 -3.63
N ASN A 173 -7.49 -4.20 -2.77
CA ASN A 173 -6.38 -3.56 -2.08
C ASN A 173 -6.18 -4.13 -0.67
N LEU A 174 -4.94 -4.08 -0.19
CA LEU A 174 -4.53 -4.57 1.12
C LEU A 174 -5.37 -3.94 2.24
N VAL A 175 -5.94 -4.80 3.09
CA VAL A 175 -6.46 -4.40 4.40
C VAL A 175 -5.48 -4.88 5.46
N MET A 176 -4.92 -3.95 6.22
CA MET A 176 -4.05 -4.21 7.36
C MET A 176 -4.86 -4.18 8.66
N TYR A 177 -4.26 -4.57 9.78
CA TYR A 177 -4.87 -4.37 11.09
C TYR A 177 -3.85 -3.79 12.08
N ASP A 178 -4.30 -2.98 13.04
CA ASP A 178 -3.45 -2.57 14.15
C ASP A 178 -3.50 -3.61 15.27
N ARG A 179 -2.34 -4.00 15.80
CA ARG A 179 -2.23 -5.04 16.84
C ARG A 179 -2.77 -4.61 18.20
N LYS A 180 -3.08 -3.33 18.37
CA LYS A 180 -3.56 -2.78 19.64
C LYS A 180 -5.06 -2.95 19.81
N THR A 181 -5.84 -2.66 18.77
CA THR A 181 -7.31 -2.65 18.82
C THR A 181 -7.95 -3.66 17.88
N ASP A 182 -7.16 -4.33 17.05
CA ASP A 182 -7.67 -5.20 15.99
C ASP A 182 -8.64 -4.45 15.02
N SER A 183 -8.50 -3.13 14.87
CA SER A 183 -9.23 -2.40 13.83
C SER A 183 -8.62 -2.72 12.46
N LEU A 184 -9.45 -2.79 11.42
CA LEU A 184 -9.01 -3.03 10.05
C LEU A 184 -8.84 -1.71 9.31
N TRP A 185 -7.74 -1.58 8.57
CA TRP A 185 -7.36 -0.35 7.89
C TRP A 185 -7.16 -0.59 6.39
N SER A 186 -7.76 0.25 5.56
CA SER A 186 -7.52 0.28 4.12
C SER A 186 -6.18 0.95 3.84
N GLN A 187 -5.28 0.25 3.15
CA GLN A 187 -3.99 0.82 2.75
C GLN A 187 -4.17 1.99 1.77
N ILE A 188 -5.05 1.85 0.77
CA ILE A 188 -5.26 2.90 -0.25
C ILE A 188 -5.96 4.15 0.27
N LEU A 189 -6.81 4.05 1.30
CA LEU A 189 -7.40 5.21 1.97
C LEU A 189 -6.49 5.79 3.06
N GLY A 190 -5.58 4.98 3.61
CA GLY A 190 -4.87 5.31 4.85
C GLY A 190 -5.82 5.45 6.04
N GLU A 191 -6.95 4.74 6.04
CA GLU A 191 -8.05 4.91 7.00
C GLU A 191 -8.45 3.58 7.66
N ALA A 192 -8.77 3.60 8.95
CA ALA A 192 -9.49 2.52 9.62
C ALA A 192 -10.92 2.40 9.05
N ILE A 193 -11.23 1.26 8.44
CA ILE A 193 -12.51 1.00 7.79
C ILE A 193 -13.46 0.11 8.59
N VAL A 194 -12.95 -0.62 9.59
CA VAL A 194 -13.74 -1.47 10.51
C VAL A 194 -13.11 -1.47 11.90
N GLY A 195 -13.93 -1.52 12.94
CA GLY A 195 -13.51 -1.66 14.33
C GLY A 195 -13.51 -0.34 15.10
N GLU A 196 -12.96 -0.35 16.30
CA GLU A 196 -12.99 0.78 17.24
C GLU A 196 -12.47 2.08 16.61
N LYS A 197 -11.43 1.99 15.79
CA LYS A 197 -10.76 3.15 15.19
C LYS A 197 -11.38 3.65 13.88
N THR A 198 -12.50 3.08 13.43
CA THR A 198 -13.16 3.43 12.16
C THR A 198 -13.22 4.95 11.93
N GLY A 199 -12.79 5.40 10.74
CA GLY A 199 -12.73 6.81 10.37
C GLY A 199 -11.39 7.49 10.68
N THR A 200 -10.55 6.91 11.54
CA THR A 200 -9.21 7.45 11.84
C THR A 200 -8.28 7.31 10.64
N HIS A 201 -7.47 8.33 10.36
CA HIS A 201 -6.51 8.33 9.26
C HIS A 201 -5.06 8.27 9.77
N LEU A 202 -4.20 7.63 8.99
CA LEU A 202 -2.75 7.66 9.16
C LEU A 202 -2.15 8.77 8.29
N ALA A 203 -1.18 9.50 8.83
CA ALA A 203 -0.43 10.48 8.04
C ALA A 203 0.52 9.75 7.07
N VAL A 204 0.52 10.16 5.81
CA VAL A 204 1.44 9.62 4.80
C VAL A 204 2.81 10.30 4.95
N LEU A 205 3.87 9.49 5.03
CA LEU A 205 5.26 9.96 5.04
C LEU A 205 5.80 10.08 3.61
N GLN A 206 6.78 10.97 3.43
CA GLN A 206 7.40 11.18 2.12
C GLN A 206 8.20 9.95 1.67
N SER A 207 7.85 9.42 0.51
CA SER A 207 8.48 8.25 -0.07
C SER A 207 8.35 8.25 -1.59
N ASP A 208 9.26 7.56 -2.29
CA ASP A 208 9.22 7.41 -3.74
C ASP A 208 9.18 5.93 -4.13
N GLN A 209 8.32 5.57 -5.08
CA GLN A 209 8.39 4.26 -5.74
C GLN A 209 9.34 4.37 -6.93
N ILE A 210 10.58 3.92 -6.77
CA ILE A 210 11.68 4.14 -7.73
C ILE A 210 12.53 2.88 -7.89
N ARG A 211 13.42 2.92 -8.89
CA ARG A 211 14.36 1.83 -9.16
C ARG A 211 15.59 1.93 -8.25
N PHE A 212 16.10 0.78 -7.82
CA PHE A 212 17.29 0.67 -6.98
C PHE A 212 18.50 1.37 -7.59
N GLY A 213 18.67 1.28 -8.91
CA GLY A 213 19.76 1.92 -9.64
C GLY A 213 19.76 3.45 -9.53
N GLU A 214 18.59 4.08 -9.60
CA GLU A 214 18.47 5.53 -9.45
C GLU A 214 18.62 5.95 -7.99
N TRP A 215 17.98 5.22 -7.07
CA TRP A 215 18.09 5.48 -5.65
C TRP A 215 19.55 5.38 -5.16
N ARG A 216 20.30 4.34 -5.54
CA ARG A 216 21.66 4.13 -5.05
C ARG A 216 22.67 5.17 -5.55
N LYS A 217 22.41 5.82 -6.69
CA LYS A 217 23.23 6.95 -7.18
C LYS A 217 23.12 8.16 -6.26
N LEU A 218 21.91 8.41 -5.74
CA LEU A 218 21.63 9.52 -4.83
C LEU A 218 22.00 9.20 -3.38
N HIS A 219 21.92 7.92 -2.99
CA HIS A 219 22.16 7.47 -1.61
C HIS A 219 23.23 6.37 -1.53
N PRO A 220 24.50 6.64 -1.89
CA PRO A 220 25.56 5.63 -1.89
C PRO A 220 25.86 5.06 -0.50
N THR A 221 25.54 5.81 0.56
CA THR A 221 25.67 5.39 1.97
C THR A 221 24.33 4.94 2.57
N GLY A 222 23.29 4.77 1.75
CA GLY A 222 21.96 4.36 2.19
C GLY A 222 21.91 2.91 2.68
N GLU A 223 20.77 2.57 3.28
CA GLU A 223 20.48 1.27 3.85
C GLU A 223 19.43 0.53 3.01
N VAL A 224 19.63 -0.75 2.74
CA VAL A 224 18.68 -1.56 1.97
C VAL A 224 18.13 -2.67 2.85
N LEU A 225 16.81 -2.89 2.82
CA LEU A 225 16.18 -3.97 3.56
C LEU A 225 16.81 -5.32 3.18
N SER A 226 17.26 -6.06 4.18
CA SER A 226 17.88 -7.37 4.03
C SER A 226 16.85 -8.47 3.77
N ARG A 227 17.30 -9.55 3.13
CA ARG A 227 16.54 -10.82 3.03
C ARG A 227 16.53 -11.62 4.34
N ASP A 228 17.30 -11.20 5.35
CA ASP A 228 17.23 -11.74 6.71
C ASP A 228 16.01 -11.16 7.45
N THR A 229 14.83 -11.67 7.11
CA THR A 229 13.53 -11.20 7.64
C THR A 229 12.97 -12.06 8.77
N GLY A 230 13.71 -13.11 9.17
CA GLY A 230 13.22 -14.12 10.10
C GLY A 230 12.35 -15.21 9.46
N THR A 231 12.12 -15.17 8.15
CA THR A 231 11.40 -16.22 7.41
C THR A 231 12.12 -16.61 6.12
N THR A 232 11.94 -17.86 5.70
CA THR A 232 12.45 -18.34 4.40
C THR A 232 11.41 -18.10 3.31
N ARG A 233 11.80 -17.34 2.28
CA ARG A 233 11.00 -17.02 1.10
C ARG A 233 11.87 -17.06 -0.14
N PHE A 234 11.23 -17.19 -1.30
CA PHE A 234 11.90 -17.14 -2.60
C PHE A 234 12.05 -15.69 -3.07
N TYR A 235 12.80 -14.86 -2.33
CA TYR A 235 13.02 -13.46 -2.73
C TYR A 235 13.66 -13.38 -4.12
N GLY A 236 13.14 -12.46 -4.93
CA GLY A 236 13.49 -12.33 -6.35
C GLY A 236 12.59 -13.14 -7.28
N GLN A 237 11.76 -14.04 -6.75
CA GLN A 237 10.65 -14.65 -7.48
C GLN A 237 9.34 -13.99 -7.06
N ASP A 238 8.62 -13.42 -8.03
CA ASP A 238 7.31 -12.84 -7.78
C ASP A 238 6.22 -13.93 -7.79
N PRO A 239 5.45 -14.10 -6.70
CA PRO A 239 4.38 -15.11 -6.63
C PRO A 239 3.19 -14.81 -7.56
N TYR A 240 3.07 -13.58 -8.09
CA TYR A 240 2.00 -13.15 -8.99
C TYR A 240 2.37 -13.25 -10.48
N GLY A 241 3.61 -13.60 -10.82
CA GLY A 241 4.02 -13.90 -12.20
C GLY A 241 3.75 -12.77 -13.20
N ASP A 242 2.96 -13.05 -14.23
CA ASP A 242 2.64 -12.10 -15.30
C ASP A 242 1.49 -11.14 -14.96
N TYR A 243 0.92 -11.22 -13.75
CA TYR A 243 -0.24 -10.45 -13.31
C TYR A 243 -0.12 -8.97 -13.64
N TYR A 244 1.02 -8.32 -13.40
CA TYR A 244 1.18 -6.88 -13.64
C TYR A 244 1.04 -6.47 -15.12
N THR A 245 1.15 -7.43 -16.04
CA THR A 245 1.14 -7.21 -17.49
C THR A 245 -0.07 -7.80 -18.20
N THR A 246 -0.89 -8.61 -17.51
CA THR A 246 -2.11 -9.20 -18.05
C THR A 246 -3.34 -8.36 -17.68
N PRO A 247 -4.35 -8.22 -18.55
CA PRO A 247 -5.58 -7.49 -18.21
C PRO A 247 -6.38 -8.14 -17.06
N GLY A 248 -7.16 -7.33 -16.34
CA GLY A 248 -8.08 -7.78 -15.30
C GLY A 248 -7.47 -7.91 -13.90
N THR A 249 -8.31 -8.20 -12.92
CA THR A 249 -7.97 -8.28 -11.49
C THR A 249 -8.25 -9.68 -10.95
N TYR A 250 -7.48 -10.14 -9.95
CA TYR A 250 -7.74 -11.43 -9.27
C TYR A 250 -8.94 -11.36 -8.32
N PHE A 251 -9.23 -10.18 -7.78
CA PHE A 251 -10.35 -9.94 -6.88
C PHE A 251 -11.29 -8.88 -7.50
N PRO A 252 -12.56 -8.84 -7.09
CA PRO A 252 -13.50 -7.84 -7.59
C PRO A 252 -13.18 -6.44 -7.07
N VAL A 253 -13.65 -5.44 -7.80
CA VAL A 253 -13.55 -4.01 -7.46
C VAL A 253 -14.94 -3.38 -7.54
N GLY A 254 -15.26 -2.48 -6.62
CA GLY A 254 -16.59 -1.87 -6.51
C GLY A 254 -16.91 -0.86 -7.61
N LYS A 255 -15.88 -0.27 -8.24
CA LYS A 255 -16.01 0.66 -9.36
C LYS A 255 -14.99 0.32 -10.44
N LYS A 256 -15.41 0.49 -11.70
CA LYS A 256 -14.56 0.48 -12.88
C LYS A 256 -14.66 1.81 -13.59
N ASP A 257 -13.61 2.15 -14.33
CA ASP A 257 -13.50 3.42 -15.04
C ASP A 257 -12.60 3.25 -16.26
N ASP A 258 -13.11 3.64 -17.43
CA ASP A 258 -12.48 3.43 -18.74
C ASP A 258 -11.58 4.59 -19.18
N ARG A 259 -11.37 5.61 -18.33
CA ARG A 259 -10.48 6.73 -18.64
C ARG A 259 -9.02 6.30 -18.77
N LEU A 260 -8.62 5.21 -18.13
CA LEU A 260 -7.30 4.55 -18.18
C LEU A 260 -7.49 3.03 -18.15
N SER A 261 -6.45 2.28 -18.52
CA SER A 261 -6.42 0.84 -18.32
C SER A 261 -6.36 0.50 -16.83
N ASP A 262 -6.95 -0.63 -16.42
CA ASP A 262 -7.00 -1.05 -15.01
C ASP A 262 -5.63 -0.96 -14.30
N LYS A 263 -4.56 -1.35 -14.99
CA LYS A 263 -3.18 -1.42 -14.46
C LYS A 263 -2.29 -0.25 -14.89
N ASP A 264 -2.87 0.82 -15.43
CA ASP A 264 -2.12 2.07 -15.57
C ASP A 264 -1.77 2.60 -14.17
N PHE A 265 -0.51 2.89 -13.93
CA PHE A 265 -0.05 3.43 -12.66
C PHE A 265 -0.41 4.92 -12.55
N VAL A 266 -0.99 5.33 -11.43
CA VAL A 266 -1.41 6.70 -11.15
C VAL A 266 -0.86 7.17 -9.80
N LEU A 267 -0.75 8.48 -9.66
CA LEU A 267 -0.41 9.16 -8.41
C LEU A 267 -1.66 9.89 -7.91
N GLY A 268 -2.31 9.33 -6.89
CA GLY A 268 -3.51 9.89 -6.29
C GLY A 268 -3.20 10.87 -5.16
N ILE A 269 -3.92 11.98 -5.10
CA ILE A 269 -3.92 12.92 -3.95
C ILE A 269 -5.34 13.16 -3.46
N VAL A 270 -5.48 13.43 -2.17
CA VAL A 270 -6.74 13.85 -1.55
C VAL A 270 -6.53 15.19 -0.87
N ILE A 271 -7.35 16.19 -1.23
CA ILE A 271 -7.31 17.54 -0.67
C ILE A 271 -8.74 17.91 -0.32
N ASN A 272 -8.98 18.40 0.90
CA ASN A 272 -10.33 18.77 1.39
C ASN A 272 -11.40 17.69 1.16
N GLY A 273 -11.02 16.41 1.23
CA GLY A 273 -11.91 15.27 1.00
C GLY A 273 -12.24 14.97 -0.45
N LYS A 274 -11.66 15.71 -1.42
CA LYS A 274 -11.78 15.44 -2.85
C LYS A 274 -10.51 14.79 -3.38
N ALA A 275 -10.69 13.84 -4.30
CA ALA A 275 -9.61 13.05 -4.86
C ALA A 275 -9.27 13.49 -6.29
N LYS A 276 -7.98 13.50 -6.62
CA LYS A 276 -7.48 13.68 -7.98
C LYS A 276 -6.32 12.75 -8.24
N ALA A 277 -6.29 12.15 -9.42
CA ALA A 277 -5.21 11.29 -9.90
C ALA A 277 -4.41 12.00 -10.99
N TYR A 278 -3.10 11.78 -10.98
CA TYR A 278 -2.19 12.20 -12.05
C TYR A 278 -1.62 10.96 -12.71
N TRP A 279 -1.78 10.84 -14.02
CA TRP A 279 -1.13 9.80 -14.81
C TRP A 279 0.33 10.23 -15.10
N PRO A 280 1.34 9.53 -14.56
CA PRO A 280 2.73 10.00 -14.65
C PRO A 280 3.22 10.17 -16.09
N GLU A 281 2.75 9.35 -17.03
CA GLU A 281 3.13 9.45 -18.44
C GLU A 281 2.73 10.78 -19.08
N ALA A 282 1.61 11.38 -18.64
CA ALA A 282 1.19 12.71 -19.08
C ALA A 282 2.20 13.78 -18.62
N VAL A 283 2.60 13.70 -17.36
CA VAL A 283 3.55 14.63 -16.75
C VAL A 283 4.94 14.44 -17.34
N LYS A 284 5.41 13.20 -17.55
CA LYS A 284 6.71 12.88 -18.15
C LYS A 284 6.88 13.47 -19.55
N LYS A 285 5.82 13.49 -20.36
CA LYS A 285 5.82 14.08 -21.72
C LYS A 285 6.08 15.58 -21.73
N VAL A 286 5.58 16.31 -20.73
CA VAL A 286 5.67 17.78 -20.64
C VAL A 286 6.84 18.21 -19.76
N GLY A 287 7.21 17.40 -18.77
CA GLY A 287 8.25 17.67 -17.77
C GLY A 287 7.68 18.27 -16.48
N GLU A 288 6.80 19.25 -16.57
CA GLU A 288 6.16 19.88 -15.41
C GLU A 288 4.78 20.40 -15.80
N ILE A 289 3.78 20.19 -14.93
CA ILE A 289 2.41 20.65 -15.13
C ILE A 289 1.98 21.42 -13.87
N GLU A 290 1.53 22.65 -14.07
CA GLU A 290 0.82 23.45 -13.07
C GLU A 290 -0.69 23.24 -13.22
N ASP A 291 -1.35 22.87 -12.14
CA ASP A 291 -2.77 22.52 -12.06
C ASP A 291 -3.43 23.25 -10.87
N SER A 292 -4.75 23.36 -10.90
CA SER A 292 -5.52 23.89 -9.77
C SER A 292 -6.49 22.83 -9.27
N PHE A 293 -6.44 22.56 -7.97
CA PHE A 293 -7.31 21.57 -7.34
C PHE A 293 -7.67 22.02 -5.92
N GLU A 294 -8.97 22.05 -5.61
CA GLU A 294 -9.49 22.40 -4.28
C GLU A 294 -8.90 23.71 -3.71
N GLY A 295 -8.77 24.73 -4.57
CA GLY A 295 -8.24 26.04 -4.19
C GLY A 295 -6.73 26.09 -3.97
N LYS A 296 -6.00 25.02 -4.29
CA LYS A 296 -4.53 24.95 -4.23
C LYS A 296 -3.92 24.93 -5.62
N THR A 297 -2.74 25.52 -5.76
CA THR A 297 -1.90 25.36 -6.96
C THR A 297 -1.04 24.12 -6.78
N ILE A 298 -1.23 23.13 -7.65
CA ILE A 298 -0.52 21.85 -7.63
C ILE A 298 0.51 21.83 -8.75
N ILE A 299 1.73 21.44 -8.44
CA ILE A 299 2.81 21.23 -9.41
C ILE A 299 3.09 19.73 -9.47
N ALA A 300 2.80 19.09 -10.60
CA ALA A 300 3.26 17.74 -10.90
C ALA A 300 4.53 17.84 -11.74
N LYS A 301 5.65 17.33 -11.24
CA LYS A 301 6.97 17.50 -11.84
C LYS A 301 7.65 16.16 -12.07
N TYR A 302 8.12 15.94 -13.29
CA TYR A 302 8.99 14.81 -13.61
C TYR A 302 10.44 15.11 -13.20
N GLU A 303 10.95 14.32 -12.25
CA GLU A 303 12.33 14.36 -11.80
C GLU A 303 13.14 13.26 -12.48
N LYS A 304 13.88 13.66 -13.53
CA LYS A 304 14.66 12.74 -14.39
C LYS A 304 15.68 11.90 -13.62
N GLU A 305 16.29 12.46 -12.57
CA GLU A 305 17.34 11.78 -11.78
C GLU A 305 16.83 10.55 -11.02
N ILE A 306 15.53 10.46 -10.77
CA ILE A 306 14.89 9.32 -10.09
C ILE A 306 13.84 8.62 -10.97
N ASP A 307 13.69 9.07 -12.22
CA ASP A 307 12.66 8.65 -13.17
C ASP A 307 11.23 8.62 -12.57
N ALA A 308 10.90 9.59 -11.71
CA ALA A 308 9.62 9.65 -11.01
C ALA A 308 8.93 11.00 -11.15
N VAL A 309 7.62 11.02 -10.97
CA VAL A 309 6.84 12.25 -10.86
C VAL A 309 6.60 12.53 -9.39
N ARG A 310 6.95 13.73 -8.94
CA ARG A 310 6.64 14.24 -7.60
C ARG A 310 5.59 15.34 -7.69
N ILE A 311 4.75 15.43 -6.66
CA ILE A 311 3.64 16.39 -6.58
C ILE A 311 3.93 17.38 -5.46
N PHE A 312 3.67 18.66 -5.71
CA PHE A 312 3.90 19.74 -4.77
C PHE A 312 2.70 20.67 -4.69
N GLU A 313 2.42 21.22 -3.51
CA GLU A 313 1.61 22.41 -3.36
C GLU A 313 2.53 23.63 -3.49
N LYS A 314 2.20 24.54 -4.42
CA LYS A 314 2.86 25.84 -4.54
C LYS A 314 2.16 26.85 -3.66
N LYS A 315 2.87 27.35 -2.64
CA LYS A 315 2.39 28.39 -1.73
C LYS A 315 2.45 29.76 -2.38
N THR A 316 1.76 30.73 -1.79
CA THR A 316 1.67 32.11 -2.30
C THR A 316 3.01 32.84 -2.35
N ASP A 317 3.97 32.43 -1.51
CA ASP A 317 5.35 32.94 -1.49
C ASP A 317 6.27 32.25 -2.52
N GLY A 318 5.74 31.29 -3.30
CA GLY A 318 6.48 30.49 -4.27
C GLY A 318 7.10 29.22 -3.70
N THR A 319 7.00 28.96 -2.39
CA THR A 319 7.52 27.74 -1.77
C THR A 319 6.77 26.52 -2.29
N LEU A 320 7.51 25.46 -2.65
CA LEU A 320 6.94 24.17 -3.03
C LEU A 320 6.97 23.21 -1.83
N LEU A 321 5.79 22.82 -1.34
CA LEU A 321 5.66 21.78 -0.32
C LEU A 321 5.30 20.45 -0.98
N ARG A 322 6.17 19.45 -0.83
CA ARG A 322 5.94 18.12 -1.40
C ARG A 322 4.71 17.47 -0.77
N ILE A 323 3.77 17.06 -1.61
CA ILE A 323 2.66 16.17 -1.28
C ILE A 323 3.09 14.76 -1.65
N ASN A 324 2.97 13.80 -0.72
CA ASN A 324 3.24 12.41 -1.04
C ASN A 324 1.96 11.75 -1.59
N PRO A 325 1.91 11.36 -2.87
CA PRO A 325 0.73 10.73 -3.45
C PRO A 325 0.61 9.25 -3.04
N PHE A 326 -0.61 8.74 -3.16
CA PHE A 326 -0.91 7.31 -3.17
C PHE A 326 -0.62 6.77 -4.58
N GLY A 327 0.58 6.23 -4.79
CA GLY A 327 0.92 5.54 -6.03
C GLY A 327 0.24 4.17 -6.08
N SER A 328 -0.53 3.89 -7.12
CA SER A 328 -1.24 2.61 -7.30
C SER A 328 -1.68 2.39 -8.75
N PHE A 329 -2.14 1.19 -9.07
CA PHE A 329 -2.89 0.92 -10.29
C PHE A 329 -4.26 1.61 -10.28
N TRP A 330 -4.67 2.10 -11.45
CA TRP A 330 -5.88 2.87 -11.67
C TRP A 330 -7.13 2.20 -11.11
N PHE A 331 -7.30 0.89 -11.34
CA PHE A 331 -8.47 0.15 -10.85
C PHE A 331 -8.62 0.28 -9.33
N SER A 332 -7.51 0.31 -8.59
CA SER A 332 -7.52 0.31 -7.12
C SER A 332 -7.85 1.71 -6.62
N TRP A 333 -7.22 2.72 -7.20
CA TRP A 333 -7.47 4.12 -6.87
C TRP A 333 -8.93 4.51 -7.14
N VAL A 334 -9.45 4.24 -8.34
CA VAL A 334 -10.80 4.65 -8.72
C VAL A 334 -11.89 3.87 -7.98
N ALA A 335 -11.60 2.63 -7.54
CA ALA A 335 -12.50 1.87 -6.69
C ALA A 335 -12.63 2.48 -5.28
N ALA A 336 -11.54 3.04 -4.75
CA ALA A 336 -11.54 3.76 -3.48
C ALA A 336 -12.05 5.21 -3.60
N HIS A 337 -11.82 5.85 -4.75
CA HIS A 337 -12.16 7.24 -5.03
C HIS A 337 -12.93 7.37 -6.36
N PRO A 338 -14.21 6.94 -6.41
CA PRO A 338 -14.97 6.85 -7.66
C PRO A 338 -15.21 8.20 -8.34
N ASP A 339 -15.24 9.29 -7.57
CA ASP A 339 -15.43 10.65 -8.08
C ASP A 339 -14.11 11.37 -8.38
N THR A 340 -12.98 10.64 -8.41
CA THR A 340 -11.66 11.25 -8.63
C THR A 340 -11.61 12.00 -9.96
N GLU A 341 -11.10 13.24 -9.89
CA GLU A 341 -10.59 13.91 -11.08
C GLU A 341 -9.38 13.15 -11.63
N LEU A 342 -9.08 13.32 -12.92
CA LEU A 342 -7.94 12.68 -13.56
C LEU A 342 -7.24 13.66 -14.50
N LEU A 343 -5.93 13.80 -14.30
CA LEU A 343 -5.01 14.44 -15.24
C LEU A 343 -4.28 13.34 -16.03
N LYS A 344 -4.43 13.35 -17.37
CA LYS A 344 -3.85 12.33 -18.28
C LYS A 344 -3.42 12.91 -19.63
#